data_AF-A0A954NQU1-F1
#
_entry.id   AF-A0A954NQU1-F1
#
_cell.length_a   1.000
_cell.length_b   1.000
_cell.length_c   1.000
_cell.angle_alpha   90.00
_cell.angle_beta   90.00
_cell.angle_gamma   90.00
#
_symmetry.space_group_name_H-M   'P 1'
#
loop_
_entity.id
_entity.type
_entity.pdbx_description
1 polymer ?
#
loop_
_entity_poly.entity_id
_entity_poly.type
_entity_poly.pdbx_seq_one_letter_code
_entity_poly.pdbx_strand_id
1 'polypeptide(L)'
;MPVNRIPFSPVWAFMRRWTRSQMRGGSRSFQLAERSRLVRVESLEDRVLLTTYTVDSLDDVFANDGHITLREALQAANTDAAFNEAAAGNGADVIQFESSLFDAGGRTLTLAGFQLEITDDVTITGPGADLLTIDANSLSRVFMIGDGTDTVLNVALSDMAIANGFVDDISNGGGINNDAEALTIDRMTFRDNVTDGAYISNEEFHFGGGGLFTLRGMVTIRDSTFVGNRAVFGKSGGAILSSRADLTIERTLIDNNYTDRDGGGVSTNYGG
;
A
#
# COMPACT_ATOMS: atom_id res chain seq x y z
N MET A 1 -61.03 -40.44 -4.24
CA MET A 1 -59.71 -40.69 -4.86
C MET A 1 -59.91 -41.20 -6.29
N PRO A 2 -59.15 -40.74 -7.28
CA PRO A 2 -58.85 -39.35 -7.65
C PRO A 2 -59.58 -38.93 -8.96
N VAL A 3 -59.66 -37.62 -9.16
CA VAL A 3 -60.32 -36.95 -10.29
C VAL A 3 -59.27 -36.43 -11.27
N ASN A 4 -59.65 -36.41 -12.55
CA ASN A 4 -58.84 -36.08 -13.71
C ASN A 4 -59.35 -34.76 -14.34
N ARG A 5 -58.44 -34.05 -15.02
CA ARG A 5 -58.64 -33.09 -16.15
C ARG A 5 -58.91 -31.59 -15.91
N ILE A 6 -58.07 -30.84 -16.65
CA ILE A 6 -58.11 -29.42 -17.08
C ILE A 6 -59.24 -29.23 -18.13
N PRO A 7 -59.77 -28.01 -18.41
CA PRO A 7 -59.26 -27.23 -19.56
C PRO A 7 -59.36 -25.67 -19.48
N PHE A 8 -58.84 -25.03 -20.53
CA PHE A 8 -58.63 -23.60 -20.84
C PHE A 8 -59.89 -22.74 -21.19
N SER A 9 -59.81 -21.42 -20.91
CA SER A 9 -60.23 -20.12 -21.58
C SER A 9 -61.35 -20.08 -22.67
N PRO A 10 -61.96 -18.93 -23.14
CA PRO A 10 -61.64 -17.48 -22.97
C PRO A 10 -62.82 -16.42 -22.92
N VAL A 11 -62.45 -15.16 -22.57
CA VAL A 11 -62.85 -13.78 -23.03
C VAL A 11 -64.33 -13.35 -23.33
N TRP A 12 -64.61 -12.04 -23.05
CA TRP A 12 -65.59 -11.04 -23.57
C TRP A 12 -66.50 -10.45 -22.45
N ALA A 13 -66.37 -9.20 -21.96
CA ALA A 13 -66.59 -7.85 -22.50
C ALA A 13 -68.00 -7.23 -22.21
N PHE A 14 -67.99 -5.98 -21.70
CA PHE A 14 -68.97 -4.85 -21.78
C PHE A 14 -70.24 -4.70 -20.87
N MET A 15 -70.19 -3.61 -20.07
CA MET A 15 -71.14 -2.46 -19.89
C MET A 15 -72.48 -2.46 -19.10
N ARG A 16 -72.62 -1.37 -18.30
CA ARG A 16 -73.82 -0.55 -17.89
C ARG A 16 -74.72 -1.11 -16.77
N ARG A 17 -75.38 -0.35 -15.87
CA ARG A 17 -75.49 1.07 -15.42
C ARG A 17 -76.31 1.07 -14.08
N TRP A 18 -76.14 2.12 -13.27
CA TRP A 18 -77.11 2.76 -12.33
C TRP A 18 -77.43 2.11 -10.97
N THR A 19 -76.94 2.66 -9.84
CA THR A 19 -77.42 3.77 -8.95
C THR A 19 -78.31 3.28 -7.79
N ARG A 20 -77.91 3.57 -6.54
CA ARG A 20 -78.47 4.65 -5.70
C ARG A 20 -77.82 4.64 -4.32
N SER A 21 -77.55 5.85 -3.85
CA SER A 21 -77.04 6.26 -2.55
C SER A 21 -77.92 5.83 -1.38
N GLN A 22 -77.30 5.56 -0.23
CA GLN A 22 -77.85 5.98 1.06
C GLN A 22 -76.73 6.36 2.04
N MET A 23 -77.11 7.22 2.98
CA MET A 23 -76.30 8.21 3.64
C MET A 23 -75.61 7.70 4.90
N ARG A 24 -74.48 8.36 5.15
CA ARG A 24 -73.70 8.47 6.39
C ARG A 24 -74.52 8.44 7.68
N GLY A 25 -74.06 7.61 8.61
CA GLY A 25 -74.27 7.75 10.06
C GLY A 25 -73.04 7.16 10.76
N GLY A 26 -72.13 8.03 11.20
CA GLY A 26 -70.84 7.64 11.76
C GLY A 26 -70.90 7.24 13.22
N SER A 27 -70.24 6.13 13.56
CA SER A 27 -69.76 5.83 14.91
C SER A 27 -68.24 5.85 14.88
N ARG A 28 -67.65 6.80 15.62
CA ARG A 28 -66.20 7.01 15.71
C ARG A 28 -65.58 5.89 16.55
N SER A 29 -64.77 5.04 15.94
CA SER A 29 -63.81 4.20 16.61
C SER A 29 -62.59 5.05 17.00
N PHE A 30 -62.25 5.08 18.28
CA PHE A 30 -60.97 5.63 18.74
C PHE A 30 -59.90 4.58 18.52
N GLN A 31 -59.21 4.63 17.38
CA GLN A 31 -57.93 3.94 17.20
C GLN A 31 -56.87 4.69 18.01
N LEU A 32 -56.42 4.08 19.11
CA LEU A 32 -55.20 4.49 19.79
C LEU A 32 -54.04 4.24 18.82
N ALA A 33 -53.54 5.31 18.21
CA ALA A 33 -52.32 5.26 17.42
C ALA A 33 -51.14 5.08 18.37
N GLU A 34 -50.61 3.86 18.46
CA GLU A 34 -49.28 3.63 19.02
C GLU A 34 -48.28 4.42 18.20
N ARG A 35 -47.81 5.54 18.76
CA ARG A 35 -46.67 6.27 18.23
C ARG A 35 -45.41 5.50 18.60
N SER A 36 -45.02 4.55 17.77
CA SER A 36 -43.67 4.01 17.79
C SER A 36 -42.70 5.14 17.42
N ARG A 37 -42.00 5.66 18.42
CA ARG A 37 -40.95 6.65 18.24
C ARG A 37 -39.75 5.91 17.64
N LEU A 38 -39.61 5.95 16.32
CA LEU A 38 -38.42 5.45 15.64
C LEU A 38 -37.20 6.23 16.15
N VAL A 39 -36.42 5.60 17.03
CA VAL A 39 -35.09 6.09 17.37
C VAL A 39 -34.25 5.84 16.13
N ARG A 40 -33.92 6.92 15.41
CA ARG A 40 -32.93 6.88 14.34
C ARG A 40 -31.58 6.83 15.03
N VAL A 41 -30.97 5.66 15.02
CA VAL A 41 -29.53 5.53 15.27
C VAL A 41 -28.88 5.96 13.95
N GLU A 42 -28.26 7.14 13.94
CA GLU A 42 -27.34 7.46 12.86
C GLU A 42 -26.10 6.60 13.09
N SER A 43 -25.73 5.81 12.08
CA SER A 43 -24.41 5.19 12.07
C SER A 43 -23.43 6.35 12.06
N LEU A 44 -22.76 6.59 13.18
CA LEU A 44 -21.56 7.40 13.16
C LEU A 44 -20.62 6.67 12.20
N GLU A 45 -20.05 7.41 11.26
CA GLU A 45 -19.02 6.92 10.35
C GLU A 45 -17.98 6.16 11.19
N ASP A 46 -17.55 4.99 10.72
CA ASP A 46 -16.47 4.26 11.39
C ASP A 46 -15.29 5.22 11.51
N ARG A 47 -14.94 5.57 12.76
CA ARG A 47 -13.71 6.32 13.01
C ARG A 47 -12.57 5.35 12.74
N VAL A 48 -11.99 5.41 11.55
CA VAL A 48 -10.68 4.83 11.27
C VAL A 48 -9.69 5.60 12.14
N LEU A 49 -9.40 5.08 13.33
CA LEU A 49 -8.34 5.60 14.18
C LEU A 49 -7.03 5.02 13.64
N LEU A 50 -6.34 5.83 12.88
CA LEU A 50 -4.98 5.59 12.40
C LEU A 50 -4.08 5.25 13.61
N THR A 51 -3.45 4.08 13.63
CA THR A 51 -2.50 3.74 14.69
C THR A 51 -1.17 4.43 14.40
N THR A 52 -0.57 5.05 15.41
CA THR A 52 0.76 5.66 15.28
C THR A 52 1.77 4.87 16.10
N TYR A 53 2.68 4.19 15.41
CA TYR A 53 3.84 3.53 16.00
C TYR A 53 4.99 4.51 16.12
N THR A 54 5.61 4.57 17.31
CA THR A 54 6.83 5.34 17.53
C THR A 54 7.96 4.35 17.78
N VAL A 55 8.82 4.18 16.78
CA VAL A 55 9.98 3.28 16.80
C VAL A 55 11.05 3.91 17.69
N ASP A 56 11.37 3.26 18.81
CA ASP A 56 12.34 3.73 19.80
C ASP A 56 13.60 2.83 19.87
N SER A 57 13.72 1.85 18.97
CA SER A 57 14.93 1.06 18.76
C SER A 57 15.29 0.95 17.26
N LEU A 58 16.60 1.01 16.98
CA LEU A 58 17.15 0.81 15.62
C LEU A 58 17.68 -0.61 15.41
N ASP A 59 17.40 -1.53 16.33
CA ASP A 59 17.75 -2.93 16.17
C ASP A 59 16.81 -3.60 15.16
N ASP A 60 17.36 -4.46 14.32
CA ASP A 60 16.62 -5.19 13.29
C ASP A 60 16.19 -6.58 13.79
N VAL A 61 15.28 -6.60 14.77
CA VAL A 61 14.88 -7.83 15.48
C VAL A 61 13.38 -7.88 15.74
N PHE A 62 12.88 -9.05 16.12
CA PHE A 62 11.60 -9.21 16.79
C PHE A 62 11.89 -9.62 18.24
N ALA A 63 11.77 -8.69 19.19
CA ALA A 63 12.14 -8.89 20.58
C ALA A 63 11.14 -8.24 21.53
N ASN A 64 10.59 -9.03 22.46
CA ASN A 64 9.77 -8.49 23.54
C ASN A 64 10.67 -7.97 24.67
N ASP A 65 11.26 -6.80 24.46
CA ASP A 65 12.26 -6.17 25.33
C ASP A 65 11.85 -4.79 25.88
N GLY A 66 10.63 -4.35 25.61
CA GLY A 66 10.10 -3.05 26.00
C GLY A 66 10.37 -1.92 25.00
N HIS A 67 10.95 -2.21 23.85
CA HIS A 67 11.13 -1.28 22.73
C HIS A 67 10.30 -1.71 21.52
N ILE A 68 9.93 -0.73 20.68
CA ILE A 68 9.29 -0.95 19.38
C ILE A 68 10.36 -0.76 18.30
N THR A 69 10.68 -1.82 17.60
CA THR A 69 11.49 -1.79 16.37
C THR A 69 10.64 -1.48 15.14
N LEU A 70 11.29 -1.09 14.03
CA LEU A 70 10.61 -0.93 12.74
C LEU A 70 9.97 -2.25 12.27
N ARG A 71 10.60 -3.39 12.54
CA ARG A 71 10.05 -4.71 12.17
C ARG A 71 8.76 -5.01 12.90
N GLU A 72 8.68 -4.71 14.20
CA GLU A 72 7.49 -4.94 15.00
C GLU A 72 6.34 -4.01 14.60
N ALA A 73 6.65 -2.74 14.38
CA ALA A 73 5.67 -1.76 13.89
C ALA A 73 5.07 -2.21 12.54
N LEU A 74 5.91 -2.61 11.57
CA LEU A 74 5.45 -3.12 10.29
C LEU A 74 4.65 -4.43 10.43
N GLN A 75 5.09 -5.36 11.28
CA GLN A 75 4.38 -6.61 11.49
C GLN A 75 2.99 -6.38 12.10
N ALA A 76 2.86 -5.43 13.02
CA ALA A 76 1.59 -5.08 13.63
C ALA A 76 0.66 -4.34 12.65
N ALA A 77 1.21 -3.40 11.87
CA ALA A 77 0.47 -2.68 10.83
C ALA A 77 -0.04 -3.63 9.74
N ASN A 78 0.83 -4.47 9.18
CA ASN A 78 0.49 -5.43 8.13
C ASN A 78 -0.58 -6.47 8.54
N THR A 79 -0.82 -6.67 9.83
CA THR A 79 -1.72 -7.74 10.32
C THR A 79 -2.92 -7.22 11.11
N ASP A 80 -3.03 -5.91 11.32
CA ASP A 80 -4.02 -5.31 12.24
C ASP A 80 -4.07 -6.01 13.61
N ALA A 81 -2.92 -6.53 14.06
CA ALA A 81 -2.82 -7.34 15.27
C ALA A 81 -1.60 -6.92 16.10
N ALA A 82 -1.73 -6.95 17.42
CA ALA A 82 -0.62 -6.61 18.29
C ALA A 82 0.52 -7.60 18.08
N PHE A 83 1.75 -7.08 17.98
CA PHE A 83 2.95 -7.87 17.81
C PHE A 83 4.05 -7.34 18.74
N ASN A 84 4.45 -8.14 19.72
CA ASN A 84 5.31 -7.73 20.83
C ASN A 84 4.81 -6.42 21.49
N GLU A 85 5.62 -5.38 21.55
CA GLU A 85 5.31 -4.05 22.11
C GLU A 85 4.41 -3.20 21.20
N ALA A 86 4.35 -3.53 19.91
CA ALA A 86 3.53 -2.81 18.94
C ALA A 86 2.05 -3.20 19.11
N ALA A 87 1.18 -2.21 19.35
CA ALA A 87 -0.26 -2.40 19.42
C ALA A 87 -0.84 -2.85 18.06
N ALA A 88 -2.05 -3.41 18.06
CA ALA A 88 -2.74 -3.74 16.82
C ALA A 88 -2.97 -2.49 15.97
N GLY A 89 -2.71 -2.61 14.66
CA GLY A 89 -3.07 -1.61 13.65
C GLY A 89 -4.58 -1.52 13.43
N ASN A 90 -5.00 -0.59 12.57
CA ASN A 90 -6.37 -0.55 12.08
C ASN A 90 -6.46 0.13 10.70
N GLY A 91 -6.30 -0.66 9.64
CA GLY A 91 -6.22 -0.14 8.28
C GLY A 91 -4.99 0.74 8.13
N ALA A 92 -5.15 1.97 7.61
CA ALA A 92 -4.02 2.84 7.39
C ALA A 92 -3.32 3.24 8.71
N ASP A 93 -2.02 2.96 8.80
CA ASP A 93 -1.20 3.25 9.98
C ASP A 93 -0.06 4.23 9.68
N VAL A 94 0.49 4.83 10.75
CA VAL A 94 1.67 5.69 10.70
C VAL A 94 2.80 5.09 11.52
N ILE A 95 3.99 5.07 10.94
CA ILE A 95 5.24 4.73 11.61
C ILE A 95 6.12 5.97 11.62
N GLN A 96 6.56 6.37 12.80
CA GLN A 96 7.53 7.44 13.02
C GLN A 96 8.64 6.95 13.95
N PHE A 97 9.73 7.70 14.07
CA PHE A 97 10.86 7.35 14.91
C PHE A 97 11.00 8.31 16.09
N GLU A 98 11.34 7.78 17.26
CA GLU A 98 11.56 8.57 18.45
C GLU A 98 12.75 9.52 18.23
N SER A 99 12.50 10.82 18.38
CA SER A 99 13.50 11.86 18.03
C SER A 99 14.81 11.72 18.81
N SER A 100 14.76 11.24 20.06
CA SER A 100 15.95 11.07 20.91
C SER A 100 16.95 10.04 20.39
N LEU A 101 16.55 9.17 19.45
CA LEU A 101 17.48 8.25 18.77
C LEU A 101 18.56 9.00 17.97
N PHE A 102 18.29 10.25 17.59
CA PHE A 102 19.09 11.05 16.66
C PHE A 102 19.68 12.32 17.27
N ASP A 103 19.58 12.51 18.60
CA ASP A 103 20.17 13.66 19.31
C ASP A 103 21.69 13.75 19.16
N ALA A 104 22.34 12.59 18.96
CA ALA A 104 23.78 12.47 18.73
C ALA A 104 24.19 12.59 17.25
N GLY A 105 23.25 12.84 16.34
CA GLY A 105 23.45 12.90 14.89
C GLY A 105 22.90 11.69 14.15
N GLY A 106 23.30 11.54 12.88
CA GLY A 106 22.79 10.50 12.00
C GLY A 106 23.12 9.08 12.44
N ARG A 107 22.17 8.17 12.22
CA ARG A 107 22.20 6.77 12.62
C ARG A 107 21.79 5.86 11.47
N THR A 108 22.23 4.61 11.57
CA THR A 108 21.91 3.55 10.60
C THR A 108 21.15 2.43 11.29
N LEU A 109 19.98 2.08 10.75
CA LEU A 109 19.28 0.83 11.01
C LEU A 109 19.81 -0.19 9.99
N THR A 110 20.56 -1.19 10.44
CA THR A 110 21.18 -2.18 9.55
C THR A 110 20.35 -3.45 9.52
N LEU A 111 19.86 -3.86 8.33
CA LEU A 111 19.07 -5.08 8.21
C LEU A 111 19.93 -6.34 8.34
N ALA A 112 19.36 -7.37 8.96
CA ALA A 112 19.99 -8.66 9.23
C ALA A 112 19.87 -9.66 8.05
N GLY A 113 19.68 -9.15 6.82
CA GLY A 113 19.57 -9.97 5.59
C GLY A 113 18.15 -10.38 5.19
N PHE A 114 17.14 -9.74 5.77
CA PHE A 114 15.75 -9.87 5.33
C PHE A 114 15.21 -8.49 4.99
N GLN A 115 14.42 -8.40 3.93
CA GLN A 115 13.74 -7.17 3.55
C GLN A 115 12.65 -6.79 4.58
N LEU A 116 12.17 -5.56 4.49
CA LEU A 116 11.01 -5.06 5.22
C LEU A 116 9.77 -5.19 4.32
N GLU A 117 8.80 -5.98 4.74
CA GLU A 117 7.55 -6.21 4.00
C GLU A 117 6.51 -5.15 4.37
N ILE A 118 5.83 -4.60 3.37
CA ILE A 118 4.66 -3.72 3.51
C ILE A 118 3.52 -4.36 2.73
N THR A 119 2.50 -4.82 3.45
CA THR A 119 1.34 -5.55 2.89
C THR A 119 0.00 -4.91 3.28
N ASP A 120 0.04 -3.71 3.87
CA ASP A 120 -1.14 -2.89 4.17
C ASP A 120 -0.81 -1.39 3.99
N ASP A 121 -1.83 -0.53 4.03
CA ASP A 121 -1.72 0.91 3.96
C ASP A 121 -0.84 1.45 5.11
N VAL A 122 0.28 2.10 4.76
CA VAL A 122 1.19 2.64 5.78
C VAL A 122 1.87 3.91 5.33
N THR A 123 2.01 4.85 6.26
CA THR A 123 2.86 6.03 6.12
C THR A 123 4.06 5.92 7.05
N ILE A 124 5.27 5.88 6.49
CA ILE A 124 6.52 5.84 7.26
C ILE A 124 7.24 7.17 7.11
N THR A 125 7.43 7.88 8.22
CA THR A 125 8.10 9.19 8.27
C THR A 125 9.38 9.08 9.10
N GLY A 126 10.51 9.23 8.43
CA GLY A 126 11.81 9.32 9.08
C GLY A 126 12.10 10.71 9.66
N PRO A 127 13.20 10.85 10.42
CA PRO A 127 13.63 12.13 11.01
C PRO A 127 14.33 13.07 10.01
N GLY A 128 14.70 12.58 8.82
CA GLY A 128 15.49 13.25 7.78
C GLY A 128 16.49 12.28 7.14
N ALA A 129 16.76 12.44 5.84
CA ALA A 129 17.68 11.56 5.10
C ALA A 129 19.14 11.59 5.60
N ASP A 130 19.57 12.70 6.22
CA ASP A 130 20.88 12.82 6.87
C ASP A 130 20.90 12.22 8.29
N LEU A 131 19.72 11.90 8.85
CA LEU A 131 19.56 11.41 10.23
C LEU A 131 19.30 9.91 10.29
N LEU A 132 18.50 9.35 9.37
CA LEU A 132 18.24 7.92 9.34
C LEU A 132 18.61 7.33 7.98
N THR A 133 19.51 6.34 7.99
CA THR A 133 19.68 5.40 6.88
C THR A 133 19.14 4.02 7.29
N ILE A 134 18.25 3.45 6.47
CA ILE A 134 17.93 2.01 6.49
C ILE A 134 18.88 1.33 5.50
N ASP A 135 19.81 0.55 6.02
CA ASP A 135 20.88 -0.07 5.25
C ASP A 135 20.65 -1.59 5.17
N ALA A 136 20.41 -2.11 3.98
CA ALA A 136 20.20 -3.55 3.80
C ALA A 136 21.49 -4.39 3.84
N ASN A 137 22.64 -3.74 4.03
CA ASN A 137 23.96 -4.36 4.17
C ASN A 137 24.36 -5.25 2.98
N SER A 138 23.78 -4.99 1.79
CA SER A 138 23.91 -5.83 0.60
C SER A 138 23.48 -7.29 0.80
N LEU A 139 22.64 -7.58 1.80
CA LEU A 139 22.17 -8.92 2.10
C LEU A 139 20.72 -9.16 1.65
N SER A 140 19.96 -8.09 1.39
CA SER A 140 18.58 -8.18 0.95
C SER A 140 18.16 -6.92 0.18
N ARG A 141 16.95 -6.94 -0.36
CA ARG A 141 16.21 -5.71 -0.65
C ARG A 141 15.98 -4.90 0.63
N VAL A 142 15.77 -3.58 0.52
CA VAL A 142 15.32 -2.77 1.66
C VAL A 142 13.82 -2.98 1.91
N PHE A 143 12.96 -2.57 0.98
CA PHE A 143 11.49 -2.71 1.10
C PHE A 143 10.88 -3.54 -0.03
N MET A 144 9.95 -4.41 0.33
CA MET A 144 9.02 -5.05 -0.59
C MET A 144 7.61 -4.53 -0.28
N ILE A 145 6.94 -4.04 -1.31
CA ILE A 145 5.62 -3.43 -1.20
C ILE A 145 4.68 -4.21 -2.12
N GLY A 146 3.68 -4.82 -1.51
CA GLY A 146 2.63 -5.57 -2.20
C GLY A 146 2.12 -6.72 -1.36
N ASP A 147 0.81 -6.94 -1.38
CA ASP A 147 0.14 -8.03 -0.67
C ASP A 147 -0.15 -9.25 -1.57
N GLY A 148 0.15 -9.14 -2.86
CA GLY A 148 -0.11 -10.17 -3.87
C GLY A 148 -1.59 -10.27 -4.27
N THR A 149 -2.40 -9.27 -3.95
CA THR A 149 -3.82 -9.18 -4.32
C THR A 149 -4.05 -8.12 -5.40
N ASP A 150 -5.32 -7.92 -5.82
CA ASP A 150 -5.71 -6.85 -6.75
C ASP A 150 -6.09 -5.55 -6.01
N THR A 151 -6.04 -5.54 -4.67
CA THR A 151 -6.32 -4.34 -3.86
C THR A 151 -5.10 -3.44 -3.89
N VAL A 152 -5.30 -2.14 -4.13
CA VAL A 152 -4.19 -1.18 -4.17
C VAL A 152 -3.92 -0.64 -2.78
N LEU A 153 -2.70 -0.87 -2.28
CA LEU A 153 -2.16 -0.27 -1.07
C LEU A 153 -1.74 1.18 -1.31
N ASN A 154 -1.96 2.04 -0.32
CA ASN A 154 -1.49 3.42 -0.26
C ASN A 154 -0.29 3.51 0.68
N VAL A 155 0.91 3.47 0.09
CA VAL A 155 2.18 3.52 0.85
C VAL A 155 2.85 4.87 0.67
N ALA A 156 3.23 5.51 1.77
CA ALA A 156 3.97 6.77 1.76
C ALA A 156 5.26 6.63 2.57
N LEU A 157 6.40 6.91 1.92
CA LEU A 157 7.72 6.87 2.54
C LEU A 157 8.35 8.26 2.45
N SER A 158 8.80 8.78 3.58
CA SER A 158 9.40 10.11 3.61
C SER A 158 10.52 10.30 4.62
N ASP A 159 11.36 11.31 4.36
CA ASP A 159 12.33 11.85 5.30
C ASP A 159 13.36 10.83 5.83
N MET A 160 13.89 9.96 4.98
CA MET A 160 14.97 9.03 5.34
C MET A 160 15.80 8.62 4.12
N ALA A 161 16.94 7.98 4.38
CA ALA A 161 17.74 7.33 3.36
C ALA A 161 17.53 5.81 3.38
N ILE A 162 17.57 5.19 2.21
CA ILE A 162 17.73 3.75 2.06
C ILE A 162 19.00 3.45 1.28
N ALA A 163 19.73 2.43 1.71
CA ALA A 163 21.04 2.15 1.16
C ALA A 163 21.36 0.66 1.04
N ASN A 164 22.30 0.38 0.13
CA ASN A 164 22.94 -0.93 -0.02
C ASN A 164 21.94 -2.10 -0.15
N GLY A 165 20.74 -1.84 -0.68
CA GLY A 165 19.80 -2.87 -1.11
C GLY A 165 20.40 -3.73 -2.20
N PHE A 166 20.25 -5.05 -2.11
CA PHE A 166 20.80 -5.99 -3.08
C PHE A 166 19.80 -7.11 -3.38
N VAL A 167 19.62 -7.42 -4.66
CA VAL A 167 18.84 -8.56 -5.13
C VAL A 167 19.57 -9.20 -6.32
N ASP A 168 19.78 -10.52 -6.27
CA ASP A 168 20.25 -11.36 -7.39
C ASP A 168 19.04 -12.02 -8.07
N ASP A 169 18.18 -11.19 -8.66
CA ASP A 169 17.02 -11.64 -9.43
C ASP A 169 16.66 -10.59 -10.51
N ILE A 170 16.06 -11.05 -11.60
CA ILE A 170 16.03 -10.39 -12.91
C ILE A 170 14.82 -9.48 -13.19
N SER A 171 13.94 -9.27 -12.21
CA SER A 171 12.71 -8.44 -12.34
C SER A 171 12.37 -7.69 -11.05
N ASN A 172 13.35 -7.04 -10.44
CA ASN A 172 13.20 -6.48 -9.09
C ASN A 172 13.96 -5.16 -8.91
N GLY A 173 13.72 -4.52 -7.76
CA GLY A 173 14.53 -3.41 -7.29
C GLY A 173 15.36 -3.79 -6.07
N GLY A 174 16.59 -3.26 -6.02
CA GLY A 174 17.52 -3.46 -4.91
C GLY A 174 17.09 -2.68 -3.68
N GLY A 175 16.72 -1.41 -3.84
CA GLY A 175 16.17 -0.59 -2.76
C GLY A 175 14.73 -0.98 -2.48
N ILE A 176 13.82 -0.66 -3.40
CA ILE A 176 12.38 -0.93 -3.30
C ILE A 176 11.91 -1.75 -4.49
N ASN A 177 11.05 -2.73 -4.22
CA ASN A 177 10.18 -3.34 -5.20
C ASN A 177 8.73 -3.00 -4.86
N ASN A 178 8.05 -2.31 -5.78
CA ASN A 178 6.64 -1.96 -5.70
C ASN A 178 5.83 -2.80 -6.70
N ASP A 179 5.09 -3.77 -6.19
CA ASP A 179 4.27 -4.69 -6.99
C ASP A 179 2.83 -4.19 -7.06
N ALA A 180 2.50 -3.45 -8.12
CA ALA A 180 1.17 -2.93 -8.41
C ALA A 180 0.56 -1.87 -7.47
N GLU A 181 1.28 -1.41 -6.44
CA GLU A 181 0.73 -0.48 -5.43
C GLU A 181 0.90 1.02 -5.73
N ALA A 182 0.20 1.85 -4.95
CA ALA A 182 0.34 3.31 -4.96
C ALA A 182 1.42 3.75 -3.97
N LEU A 183 2.58 4.14 -4.50
CA LEU A 183 3.75 4.52 -3.72
C LEU A 183 4.07 6.02 -3.85
N THR A 184 4.08 6.72 -2.72
CA THR A 184 4.59 8.09 -2.61
C THR A 184 5.97 8.11 -1.94
N ILE A 185 6.94 8.69 -2.62
CA ILE A 185 8.33 8.88 -2.15
C ILE A 185 8.59 10.38 -2.05
N ASP A 186 8.98 10.84 -0.86
CA ASP A 186 9.13 12.27 -0.58
C ASP A 186 10.33 12.58 0.32
N ARG A 187 11.23 13.46 -0.10
CA ARG A 187 12.45 13.79 0.68
C ARG A 187 13.27 12.56 1.09
N MET A 188 13.33 11.59 0.19
CA MET A 188 14.06 10.34 0.40
C MET A 188 15.42 10.38 -0.31
N THR A 189 16.39 9.63 0.22
CA THR A 189 17.65 9.36 -0.49
C THR A 189 17.82 7.86 -0.76
N PHE A 190 18.01 7.49 -2.01
CA PHE A 190 18.28 6.13 -2.46
C PHE A 190 19.73 6.07 -2.90
N ARG A 191 20.58 5.33 -2.18
CA ARG A 191 21.98 5.22 -2.53
C ARG A 191 22.53 3.81 -2.57
N ASP A 192 23.40 3.55 -3.54
CA ASP A 192 24.19 2.33 -3.64
C ASP A 192 23.32 1.04 -3.66
N ASN A 193 22.07 1.13 -4.09
CA ASN A 193 21.19 -0.02 -4.21
C ASN A 193 21.41 -0.70 -5.58
N VAL A 194 21.42 -2.02 -5.56
CA VAL A 194 21.87 -2.86 -6.68
C VAL A 194 20.85 -3.94 -7.00
N THR A 195 20.57 -4.09 -8.28
CA THR A 195 19.94 -5.29 -8.84
C THR A 195 20.93 -6.00 -9.75
N ASP A 196 21.35 -7.19 -9.35
CA ASP A 196 22.37 -8.01 -10.01
C ASP A 196 21.84 -9.42 -10.31
N GLY A 197 20.73 -9.52 -11.05
CA GLY A 197 20.13 -10.82 -11.37
C GLY A 197 20.92 -11.59 -12.42
N ALA A 198 21.43 -12.78 -12.10
CA ALA A 198 22.18 -13.60 -13.04
C ALA A 198 21.47 -13.79 -14.41
N TYR A 199 22.23 -13.67 -15.50
CA TYR A 199 21.78 -13.88 -16.88
C TYR A 199 21.29 -15.33 -17.09
N ILE A 200 20.00 -15.58 -16.92
CA ILE A 200 19.38 -16.80 -17.44
C ILE A 200 19.07 -16.58 -18.93
N SER A 201 19.92 -17.18 -19.76
CA SER A 201 19.97 -17.01 -21.20
C SER A 201 18.74 -17.59 -21.89
N ASN A 202 17.63 -16.87 -21.91
CA ASN A 202 16.44 -17.11 -22.74
C ASN A 202 15.32 -16.07 -22.58
N GLU A 203 15.37 -15.18 -21.58
CA GLU A 203 14.32 -14.18 -21.37
C GLU A 203 14.65 -12.86 -22.10
N GLU A 204 13.76 -12.41 -22.98
CA GLU A 204 13.90 -11.17 -23.77
C GLU A 204 13.59 -9.89 -22.94
N PHE A 205 13.24 -10.08 -21.66
CA PHE A 205 12.58 -9.11 -20.78
C PHE A 205 13.20 -9.12 -19.38
N HIS A 206 14.46 -8.70 -19.27
CA HIS A 206 15.09 -8.42 -17.98
C HIS A 206 14.88 -6.96 -17.59
N PHE A 207 14.40 -6.73 -16.37
CA PHE A 207 13.90 -5.43 -15.93
C PHE A 207 14.36 -5.15 -14.49
N GLY A 208 15.49 -4.46 -14.31
CA GLY A 208 15.99 -4.06 -12.98
C GLY A 208 15.88 -2.57 -12.72
N GLY A 209 15.65 -2.20 -11.46
CA GLY A 209 15.72 -0.81 -10.98
C GLY A 209 16.55 -0.75 -9.71
N GLY A 210 17.82 -0.33 -9.77
CA GLY A 210 18.75 -0.45 -8.64
C GLY A 210 18.18 0.15 -7.35
N GLY A 211 17.68 1.37 -7.42
CA GLY A 211 17.00 2.05 -6.32
C GLY A 211 15.53 1.68 -6.19
N LEU A 212 14.78 1.71 -7.29
CA LEU A 212 13.34 1.42 -7.32
C LEU A 212 12.97 0.65 -8.58
N PHE A 213 12.24 -0.44 -8.39
CA PHE A 213 11.47 -1.09 -9.43
C PHE A 213 9.99 -0.99 -9.11
N THR A 214 9.18 -0.68 -10.12
CA THR A 214 7.73 -0.77 -10.02
C THR A 214 7.14 -1.46 -11.24
N LEU A 215 6.24 -2.42 -10.99
CA LEU A 215 5.48 -3.12 -12.01
C LEU A 215 4.00 -2.87 -11.77
N ARG A 216 3.36 -2.12 -12.67
CA ARG A 216 1.96 -1.69 -12.51
C ARG A 216 1.82 -0.83 -11.24
N GLY A 217 0.74 -0.05 -11.13
CA GLY A 217 0.56 0.88 -10.02
C GLY A 217 1.00 2.31 -10.33
N MET A 218 1.08 3.12 -9.29
CA MET A 218 1.29 4.57 -9.39
C MET A 218 2.42 4.97 -8.46
N VAL A 219 3.44 5.63 -9.01
CA VAL A 219 4.57 6.12 -8.23
C VAL A 219 4.70 7.62 -8.39
N THR A 220 4.70 8.33 -7.26
CA THR A 220 5.05 9.76 -7.20
C THR A 220 6.33 9.93 -6.41
N ILE A 221 7.35 10.51 -7.03
CA ILE A 221 8.64 10.81 -6.42
C ILE A 221 8.81 12.33 -6.41
N ARG A 222 9.07 12.88 -5.24
CA ARG A 222 9.27 14.32 -5.06
C ARG A 222 10.43 14.63 -4.12
N ASP A 223 11.16 15.69 -4.45
CA ASP A 223 12.18 16.28 -3.57
C ASP A 223 13.22 15.25 -3.07
N SER A 224 13.52 14.24 -3.88
CA SER A 224 14.31 13.07 -3.48
C SER A 224 15.64 13.00 -4.22
N THR A 225 16.52 12.09 -3.82
CA THR A 225 17.80 11.84 -4.48
C THR A 225 17.99 10.36 -4.75
N PHE A 226 18.38 10.01 -5.97
CA PHE A 226 18.86 8.70 -6.36
C PHE A 226 20.31 8.83 -6.79
N VAL A 227 21.24 8.20 -6.06
CA VAL A 227 22.68 8.29 -6.32
C VAL A 227 23.39 6.94 -6.25
N GLY A 228 24.27 6.65 -7.21
CA GLY A 228 25.09 5.43 -7.15
C GLY A 228 24.33 4.11 -7.26
N ASN A 229 23.04 4.14 -7.61
CA ASN A 229 22.24 2.94 -7.79
C ASN A 229 22.60 2.25 -9.12
N ARG A 230 22.58 0.91 -9.12
CA ARG A 230 23.02 0.09 -10.25
C ARG A 230 22.00 -0.97 -10.62
N ALA A 231 21.80 -1.16 -11.92
CA ALA A 231 21.14 -2.35 -12.45
C ALA A 231 22.02 -3.01 -13.51
N VAL A 232 22.29 -4.31 -13.41
CA VAL A 232 23.35 -4.97 -14.23
C VAL A 232 22.92 -5.28 -15.69
N PHE A 233 21.67 -5.06 -16.11
CA PHE A 233 21.15 -5.54 -17.43
C PHE A 233 20.46 -4.52 -18.34
N GLY A 234 20.52 -4.77 -19.65
CA GLY A 234 20.30 -3.83 -20.76
C GLY A 234 18.86 -3.46 -21.16
N LYS A 235 17.90 -3.51 -20.24
CA LYS A 235 16.59 -2.81 -20.36
C LYS A 235 16.13 -2.28 -18.99
N SER A 236 17.09 -1.73 -18.25
CA SER A 236 16.94 -1.31 -16.85
C SER A 236 17.11 0.19 -16.69
N GLY A 237 16.65 0.73 -15.57
CA GLY A 237 17.12 2.03 -15.08
C GLY A 237 18.09 1.78 -13.93
N GLY A 238 19.29 2.34 -14.00
CA GLY A 238 20.29 2.22 -12.93
C GLY A 238 19.72 2.65 -11.58
N ALA A 239 18.88 3.70 -11.56
CA ALA A 239 18.12 4.09 -10.40
C ALA A 239 16.70 3.54 -10.42
N ILE A 240 15.89 3.93 -11.40
CA ILE A 240 14.44 3.66 -11.40
C ILE A 240 14.06 2.90 -12.66
N LEU A 241 13.34 1.81 -12.49
CA LEU A 241 12.60 1.18 -13.58
C LEU A 241 11.10 1.18 -13.27
N SER A 242 10.32 1.81 -14.15
CA SER A 242 8.86 1.73 -14.16
C SER A 242 8.39 0.91 -15.35
N SER A 243 7.59 -0.12 -15.09
CA SER A 243 7.02 -0.99 -16.11
C SER A 243 5.50 -1.03 -15.97
N ARG A 244 4.79 -0.58 -17.01
CA ARG A 244 3.31 -0.52 -17.04
C ARG A 244 2.70 0.24 -15.84
N ALA A 245 3.44 1.18 -15.27
CA ALA A 245 3.05 2.00 -14.14
C ALA A 245 3.11 3.49 -14.53
N ASP A 246 2.33 4.31 -13.83
CA ASP A 246 2.38 5.77 -13.98
C ASP A 246 3.47 6.32 -13.05
N LEU A 247 4.47 6.99 -13.62
CA LEU A 247 5.62 7.50 -12.87
C LEU A 247 5.71 9.03 -12.96
N THR A 248 5.49 9.70 -11.83
CA THR A 248 5.71 11.15 -11.70
C THR A 248 6.98 11.41 -10.91
N ILE A 249 7.92 12.17 -11.48
CA ILE A 249 9.16 12.58 -10.80
C ILE A 249 9.24 14.10 -10.81
N GLU A 250 9.35 14.70 -9.63
CA GLU A 250 9.47 16.14 -9.45
C GLU A 250 10.64 16.50 -8.53
N ARG A 251 11.39 17.55 -8.88
CA ARG A 251 12.44 18.13 -8.01
C ARG A 251 13.41 17.08 -7.44
N THR A 252 13.69 16.04 -8.20
CA THR A 252 14.47 14.89 -7.75
C THR A 252 15.81 14.85 -8.47
N LEU A 253 16.89 14.63 -7.73
CA LEU A 253 18.23 14.43 -8.27
C LEU A 253 18.42 12.97 -8.64
N ILE A 254 18.86 12.69 -9.86
CA ILE A 254 19.21 11.34 -10.33
C ILE A 254 20.62 11.42 -10.89
N ASP A 255 21.61 11.04 -10.08
CA ASP A 255 23.03 11.24 -10.37
C ASP A 255 23.85 9.96 -10.20
N ASN A 256 24.88 9.75 -11.02
CA ASN A 256 25.79 8.60 -10.92
C ASN A 256 25.10 7.21 -10.83
N ASN A 257 23.88 7.09 -11.37
CA ASN A 257 23.19 5.81 -11.49
C ASN A 257 23.50 5.19 -12.85
N TYR A 258 23.78 3.89 -12.88
CA TYR A 258 24.30 3.26 -14.09
C TYR A 258 23.73 1.86 -14.32
N THR A 259 23.77 1.46 -15.58
CA THR A 259 23.66 0.04 -15.94
C THR A 259 24.93 -0.40 -16.66
N ASP A 260 25.21 -1.70 -16.66
CA ASP A 260 26.42 -2.24 -17.28
C ASP A 260 26.38 -2.23 -18.82
N ARG A 261 25.23 -1.93 -19.44
CA ARG A 261 25.05 -1.93 -20.91
C ARG A 261 24.57 -0.60 -21.48
N ASP A 262 23.54 0.00 -20.89
CA ASP A 262 22.92 1.23 -21.37
C ASP A 262 22.86 2.26 -20.25
N GLY A 263 23.63 3.35 -20.38
CA GLY A 263 23.62 4.43 -19.38
C GLY A 263 22.22 5.04 -19.25
N GLY A 264 21.49 4.68 -18.21
CA GLY A 264 20.17 5.24 -17.92
C GLY A 264 19.96 5.30 -16.42
N GLY A 265 19.61 6.48 -15.90
CA GLY A 265 19.15 6.63 -14.51
C GLY A 265 17.71 6.13 -14.35
N VAL A 266 16.84 6.47 -15.31
CA VAL A 266 15.42 6.07 -15.32
C VAL A 266 15.10 5.35 -16.62
N SER A 267 14.35 4.25 -16.52
CA SER A 267 13.77 3.55 -17.66
C SER A 267 12.27 3.38 -17.44
N THR A 268 11.49 3.59 -18.49
CA THR A 268 10.03 3.42 -18.50
C THR A 268 9.62 2.52 -19.66
N ASN A 269 8.93 1.43 -19.37
CA ASN A 269 8.44 0.50 -20.40
C ASN A 269 6.91 0.38 -20.32
N TYR A 270 6.23 0.62 -21.45
CA TYR A 270 4.78 0.42 -21.58
C TYR A 270 3.90 1.20 -20.57
N GLY A 271 4.41 2.33 -20.04
CA GLY A 271 3.73 3.28 -19.14
C GLY A 271 4.14 4.72 -19.46
N GLY A 272 3.34 5.71 -19.05
CA GLY A 272 3.48 7.14 -19.36
C GLY A 272 4.28 7.93 -18.34
#